data_AF-A0A1Z1MR94-F1
#
_entry.id   AF-A0A1Z1MR94-F1
#
_cell.length_a   1.000
_cell.length_b   1.000
_cell.length_c   1.000
_cell.angle_alpha   90.00
_cell.angle_beta   90.00
_cell.angle_gamma   90.00
#
_symmetry.space_group_name_H-M   'P 1'
#
loop_
_entity.id
_entity.type
_entity.pdbx_description
1 polymer ?
#
loop_
_entity_poly.entity_id
_entity_poly.type
_entity_poly.pdbx_seq_one_letter_code
_entity_poly.pdbx_strand_id
1 'polypeptide(L)'
;MCICINCRHIHYCLTYEFINKQHNRQFKYMTNNLNFAPINTVINVNLSRRQSLIYIDWDLIECLSFVEKPGYWLVQRKNHIIAS
;
A
#
# COMPACT_ATOMS: atom_id res chain seq x y z
N MET A 1 5.18 -8.81 -7.05
CA MET A 1 5.73 -7.43 -6.94
C MET A 1 4.59 -6.44 -7.11
N CYS A 2 4.19 -5.80 -6.01
CA CYS A 2 3.06 -4.90 -5.93
C CYS A 2 3.23 -3.62 -6.78
N ILE A 3 2.26 -3.31 -7.64
CA ILE A 3 2.28 -2.10 -8.48
C ILE A 3 2.19 -0.81 -7.65
N CYS A 4 1.69 -0.89 -6.41
CA CYS A 4 1.47 0.27 -5.55
C CYS A 4 2.72 1.11 -5.29
N ILE A 5 3.93 0.51 -5.31
CA ILE A 5 5.18 1.26 -5.06
C ILE A 5 5.39 2.40 -6.07
N ASN A 6 4.80 2.26 -7.27
CA ASN A 6 4.87 3.24 -8.34
C ASN A 6 3.56 4.03 -8.49
N CYS A 7 2.65 3.96 -7.53
CA CYS A 7 1.35 4.62 -7.65
C CYS A 7 1.34 5.99 -6.96
N ARG A 8 0.73 6.99 -7.62
CA ARG A 8 0.45 8.31 -7.04
C ARG A 8 -0.44 8.24 -5.80
N HIS A 9 -1.23 7.19 -5.65
CA HIS A 9 -2.19 7.05 -4.54
C HIS A 9 -1.61 6.30 -3.33
N ILE A 10 -0.32 5.93 -3.37
CA ILE A 10 0.29 5.02 -2.38
C ILE A 10 0.10 5.45 -0.91
N HIS A 11 0.08 6.75 -0.61
CA HIS A 11 -0.01 7.22 0.77
C HIS A 11 -1.43 7.33 1.34
N TYR A 12 -2.47 7.15 0.52
CA TYR A 12 -3.87 7.41 0.90
C TYR A 12 -4.89 6.43 0.31
N CYS A 13 -4.41 5.33 -0.28
CA CYS A 13 -5.24 4.28 -0.87
C CYS A 13 -5.63 3.24 0.18
N LEU A 14 -6.94 3.00 0.33
CA LEU A 14 -7.51 2.04 1.29
C LEU A 14 -7.07 0.60 1.00
N THR A 15 -6.99 0.20 -0.26
CA THR A 15 -6.52 -1.15 -0.64
C THR A 15 -5.05 -1.34 -0.30
N TYR A 16 -4.22 -0.30 -0.48
CA TYR A 16 -2.82 -0.39 -0.12
C TYR A 16 -2.62 -0.43 1.39
N GLU A 17 -3.41 0.34 2.15
CA GLU A 17 -3.46 0.22 3.60
C GLU A 17 -3.79 -1.20 4.04
N PHE A 18 -4.82 -1.81 3.44
CA PHE A 18 -5.24 -3.17 3.74
C PHE A 18 -4.10 -4.18 3.52
N ILE A 19 -3.41 -4.12 2.37
CA ILE A 19 -2.28 -5.00 2.05
C ILE A 19 -1.12 -4.79 3.05
N ASN A 20 -0.77 -3.55 3.36
CA ASN A 20 0.28 -3.24 4.32
C ASN A 20 0.02 -3.84 5.71
N LYS A 21 -1.23 -3.80 6.17
CA LYS A 21 -1.64 -4.44 7.43
C LYS A 21 -1.38 -5.94 7.41
N GLN A 22 -1.57 -6.63 6.27
CA GLN A 22 -1.27 -8.07 6.14
C GLN A 22 0.23 -8.37 6.22
N HIS A 23 1.07 -7.43 5.78
CA HIS A 23 2.53 -7.56 5.92
C HIS A 23 3.04 -7.24 7.32
N ASN A 24 2.16 -6.99 8.30
CA ASN A 24 2.49 -6.47 9.63
C ASN A 24 3.36 -5.18 9.55
N ARG A 25 3.23 -4.44 8.44
CA ARG A 25 3.95 -3.19 8.22
C ARG A 25 3.00 -2.03 8.47
N GLN A 26 3.34 -1.20 9.45
CA GLN A 26 2.77 0.14 9.52
C GLN A 26 3.62 1.05 8.64
N PHE A 27 3.08 1.48 7.51
CA PHE A 27 3.72 2.56 6.77
C PHE A 27 3.69 3.81 7.64
N LYS A 28 4.85 4.23 8.15
CA LYS A 28 5.03 5.51 8.87
C LYS A 28 4.55 6.74 8.09
N TYR A 29 4.23 6.57 6.81
CA TYR A 29 3.98 7.65 5.86
C TYR A 29 2.56 7.65 5.27
N MET A 30 1.69 6.72 5.70
CA MET A 30 0.27 6.83 5.34
C MET A 30 -0.35 8.05 6.00
N THR A 31 -1.21 8.74 5.25
CA THR A 31 -1.95 9.87 5.80
C THR A 31 -3.09 9.40 6.68
N ASN A 32 -3.48 10.21 7.65
CA ASN A 32 -4.71 9.99 8.43
C ASN A 32 -5.98 10.15 7.57
N ASN A 33 -5.87 10.78 6.39
CA ASN A 33 -6.97 11.00 5.45
C ASN A 33 -7.03 9.90 4.37
N LEU A 34 -7.17 8.65 4.79
CA LEU A 34 -7.37 7.51 3.90
C LEU A 34 -8.79 7.58 3.30
N ASN A 35 -8.89 8.14 2.10
CA ASN A 35 -10.18 8.44 1.47
C ASN A 35 -10.28 7.96 0.02
N PHE A 36 -9.30 7.22 -0.48
CA PHE A 36 -9.29 6.73 -1.85
C PHE A 36 -9.51 5.22 -1.92
N ALA A 37 -10.64 4.82 -2.49
CA ALA A 37 -10.94 3.45 -2.86
C ALA A 37 -10.66 3.25 -4.36
N PRO A 38 -9.67 2.42 -4.74
CA PRO A 38 -9.40 2.13 -6.15
C PRO A 38 -10.49 1.26 -6.77
N ILE A 39 -10.64 1.38 -8.09
CA ILE A 39 -11.64 0.69 -8.91
C ILE A 39 -10.96 -0.49 -9.61
N ASN A 40 -11.69 -1.61 -9.71
CA ASN A 40 -11.30 -2.82 -10.44
C ASN A 40 -9.87 -3.25 -10.13
N THR A 41 -9.67 -3.71 -8.90
CA THR A 41 -8.38 -4.18 -8.41
C THR A 41 -8.25 -5.69 -8.53
N VAL A 42 -7.03 -6.15 -8.83
CA VAL A 42 -6.66 -7.56 -8.77
C VAL A 42 -5.53 -7.70 -7.76
N ILE A 43 -5.79 -8.48 -6.71
CA ILE A 43 -4.83 -8.78 -5.65
C ILE A 43 -4.40 -10.23 -5.82
N ASN A 44 -3.10 -10.46 -5.90
CA ASN A 44 -2.51 -11.78 -5.85
C ASN A 44 -2.15 -12.12 -4.39
N VAL A 45 -2.57 -13.30 -3.94
CA VAL A 45 -2.25 -13.83 -2.60
C VAL A 45 -1.53 -15.16 -2.76
N ASN A 46 -0.24 -15.16 -2.43
CA ASN A 46 0.59 -16.35 -2.51
C ASN A 46 0.74 -16.98 -1.12
N LEU A 47 0.26 -18.21 -0.97
CA LEU A 47 0.43 -19.01 0.23
C LEU A 47 1.59 -19.99 0.01
N SER A 48 2.57 -19.97 0.90
CA SER A 48 3.63 -20.97 0.90
C SER A 48 3.87 -21.49 2.30
N ARG A 49 4.23 -22.78 2.39
CA ARG A 49 4.55 -23.43 3.67
C ARG A 49 6.00 -23.89 3.62
N ARG A 50 6.78 -23.54 4.64
CA ARG A 50 8.11 -24.12 4.89
C ARG A 50 8.12 -24.68 6.30
N GLN A 51 8.30 -26.00 6.42
CA GLN A 51 8.22 -26.71 7.69
C GLN A 51 6.86 -26.47 8.39
N SER A 52 6.87 -25.92 9.60
CA SER A 52 5.70 -25.54 10.41
C SER A 52 5.27 -24.09 10.21
N LEU A 53 5.96 -23.31 9.37
CA LEU A 53 5.66 -21.90 9.13
C LEU A 53 4.85 -21.72 7.84
N ILE A 54 3.83 -20.88 7.93
CA ILE A 54 3.01 -20.42 6.81
C ILE A 54 3.43 -19.00 6.48
N TYR A 55 3.75 -18.76 5.21
CA TYR A 55 4.05 -17.45 4.66
C TYR A 55 2.94 -17.06 3.70
N ILE A 56 2.39 -15.86 3.89
CA ILE A 56 1.36 -15.30 3.04
C ILE A 56 1.91 -14.00 2.47
N ASP A 57 1.98 -13.92 1.15
CA ASP A 57 2.36 -12.70 0.44
C ASP A 57 1.16 -12.12 -0.29
N TRP A 58 1.06 -10.79 -0.26
CA TRP A 58 -0.06 -10.00 -0.76
C TRP A 58 0.49 -8.94 -1.71
N ASP A 59 0.09 -9.00 -2.98
CA ASP A 59 0.49 -8.05 -4.01
C ASP A 59 -0.75 -7.48 -4.70
N LEU A 60 -0.88 -6.15 -4.78
CA LEU A 60 -1.77 -5.54 -5.76
C LEU A 60 -1.07 -5.62 -7.12
N ILE A 61 -1.63 -6.37 -8.07
CA ILE A 61 -1.02 -6.58 -9.39
C ILE A 61 -1.69 -5.77 -10.49
N GLU A 62 -2.98 -5.46 -10.35
CA GLU A 62 -3.72 -4.63 -11.31
C GLU A 62 -4.72 -3.71 -10.60
N CYS A 63 -4.99 -2.55 -11.20
CA CYS A 63 -5.91 -1.54 -10.69
C CYS A 63 -6.22 -0.53 -11.80
N LEU A 64 -7.50 -0.31 -12.13
CA LEU A 64 -7.88 0.72 -13.12
C LEU A 64 -7.66 2.15 -12.62
N SER A 65 -7.50 2.34 -11.32
CA SER A 65 -7.14 3.63 -10.74
C SER A 65 -5.64 3.82 -10.57
N PHE A 66 -4.80 2.95 -11.16
CA PHE A 66 -3.36 3.10 -11.13
C PHE A 66 -2.94 4.35 -11.92
N VAL A 67 -2.18 5.23 -11.26
CA VAL A 67 -1.56 6.39 -11.89
C VAL A 67 -0.09 6.38 -11.53
N GLU A 68 0.77 6.25 -12.53
CA GLU A 68 2.19 6.10 -12.31
C GLU A 68 2.80 7.37 -11.68
N LYS A 69 3.58 7.17 -10.62
CA LYS A 69 4.41 8.15 -9.95
C LYS A 69 5.55 7.44 -9.21
N PRO A 70 6.61 7.04 -9.90
CA PRO A 70 7.72 6.31 -9.31
C PRO A 70 8.38 7.13 -8.20
N GLY A 71 8.87 6.46 -7.16
CA GLY A 71 9.52 7.11 -6.03
C GLY A 71 8.58 7.92 -5.11
N TYR A 72 7.28 8.02 -5.39
CA TYR A 72 6.36 8.73 -4.50
C TYR A 72 6.29 8.10 -3.11
N TRP A 73 6.49 6.79 -3.02
CA TRP A 73 6.60 6.03 -1.78
C TRP A 73 7.74 6.51 -0.84
N LEU A 74 8.79 7.13 -1.39
CA LEU A 74 9.91 7.68 -0.62
C LEU A 74 9.58 9.02 0.04
N VAL A 75 8.54 9.71 -0.43
CA VAL A 75 8.19 11.04 0.05
C VAL A 75 7.59 10.94 1.46
N GLN A 76 8.36 11.39 2.45
CA GLN A 76 7.85 11.58 3.81
C GLN A 76 6.89 12.77 3.80
N ARG A 77 5.62 12.57 4.19
CA ARG A 77 4.78 13.70 4.55
C ARG A 77 5.29 14.27 5.87
N LYS A 78 6.00 15.40 5.81
CA LYS A 78 6.15 16.27 6.98
C LYS A 78 4.74 16.73 7.34
N ASN A 79 4.16 16.18 8.40
CA ASN A 79 3.02 16.82 9.01
C ASN A 79 3.50 18.21 9.43
N HIS A 80 2.91 19.23 8.84
CA HIS A 80 3.06 20.60 9.29
C HIS A 80 2.56 20.62 10.73
N ILE A 81 3.49 20.71 11.68
CA ILE A 81 3.20 21.25 13.01
C ILE A 81 2.73 22.67 12.72
N ILE A 82 1.41 22.88 12.71
CA ILE A 82 0.87 24.23 12.83
C ILE A 82 1.03 24.53 14.31
N ALA A 83 1.92 25.46 14.61
CA ALA A 83 2.00 26.07 15.92
C ALA A 83 0.66 26.78 16.21
N SER A 84 0.07 26.47 17.36
CA SER A 84 -0.87 27.32 18.09
C SER A 84 -0.84 26.88 19.55
#